data_AF-A0A329VYH8-F1
#
_entry.id   AF-A0A329VYH8-F1
#
_cell.length_a   1.000
_cell.length_b   1.000
_cell.length_c   1.000
_cell.angle_alpha   90.00
_cell.angle_beta   90.00
_cell.angle_gamma   90.00
#
_symmetry.space_group_name_H-M   'P 1'
#
loop_
_entity.id
_entity.type
_entity.pdbx_description
1 polymer ?
#
loop_
_entity_poly.entity_id
_entity_poly.type
_entity_poly.pdbx_seq_one_letter_code
_entity_poly.pdbx_strand_id
1 'polypeptide(L)'
;MTTNNGLVYKSNPKHTPGQIGYHHNAGTEPKNSIELFGNSVASGKKRYALDSNGNVHQFTNTNDGTWHWSGSTGDKSAALSKSDVPSDVKKKLGLPGKWR
;
A
#
# COMPACT_ATOMS: atom_id res chain seq x y z
N MET A 1 -12.46 8.47 1.11
CA MET A 1 -13.15 8.24 -0.17
C MET A 1 -13.43 6.76 -0.31
N THR A 2 -14.57 6.36 -0.86
CA THR A 2 -14.86 4.95 -1.17
C THR A 2 -14.16 4.58 -2.48
N THR A 3 -13.40 3.48 -2.48
CA THR A 3 -12.66 3.01 -3.68
C THR A 3 -13.41 1.91 -4.43
N ASN A 4 -12.92 1.53 -5.61
CA ASN A 4 -13.55 0.52 -6.49
C ASN A 4 -13.82 -0.83 -5.80
N ASN A 5 -13.02 -1.17 -4.78
CA ASN A 5 -13.20 -2.37 -3.96
C ASN A 5 -14.29 -2.22 -2.86
N GLY A 6 -15.05 -1.12 -2.83
CA GLY A 6 -16.10 -0.83 -1.85
C GLY A 6 -15.60 -0.40 -0.47
N LEU A 7 -14.30 -0.20 -0.29
CA LEU A 7 -13.70 0.14 1.01
C LEU A 7 -13.40 1.63 1.13
N VAL A 8 -13.35 2.11 2.38
CA VAL A 8 -13.03 3.52 2.67
C VAL A 8 -11.52 3.67 2.77
N TYR A 9 -10.94 4.47 1.88
CA TYR A 9 -9.55 4.88 1.90
C TYR A 9 -9.41 6.33 2.40
N LYS A 10 -8.38 6.58 3.22
CA LYS A 10 -8.03 7.92 3.69
C LYS A 10 -6.52 8.08 3.65
N SER A 11 -6.04 9.07 2.91
CA SER A 11 -4.64 9.45 2.92
C SER A 11 -4.21 9.87 4.32
N ASN A 12 -3.03 9.43 4.74
CA ASN A 12 -2.48 9.79 6.05
C ASN A 12 -1.62 11.07 5.91
N PRO A 13 -1.94 12.17 6.61
CA PRO A 13 -1.14 13.40 6.60
C PRO A 13 0.36 13.17 6.83
N LYS A 14 0.72 12.13 7.61
CA LYS A 14 2.11 11.75 7.86
C LYS A 14 2.88 11.34 6.60
N HIS A 15 2.18 10.81 5.60
CA HIS A 15 2.75 10.33 4.34
C HIS A 15 2.43 11.26 3.16
N THR A 16 1.67 12.34 3.36
CA THR A 16 1.28 13.26 2.29
C THR A 16 2.13 14.54 2.33
N PRO A 17 2.97 14.81 1.30
CA PRO A 17 3.77 16.03 1.26
C PRO A 17 2.90 17.29 1.35
N GLY A 18 3.30 18.24 2.20
CA GLY A 18 2.58 19.50 2.41
C GLY A 18 1.46 19.46 3.46
N GLN A 19 1.23 18.32 4.11
CA GLN A 19 0.31 18.21 5.24
C GLN A 19 1.02 18.39 6.59
N ILE A 20 0.28 18.87 7.60
CA ILE A 20 0.77 19.00 8.98
C ILE A 20 1.04 17.58 9.51
N GLY A 21 2.28 17.31 9.91
CA GLY A 21 2.73 16.00 10.39
C GLY A 21 3.42 15.13 9.33
N TYR A 22 3.57 15.60 8.09
CA TYR A 22 4.38 14.94 7.08
C TYR A 22 5.81 14.73 7.57
N HIS A 23 6.32 13.51 7.41
CA HIS A 23 7.68 13.18 7.79
C HIS A 23 8.32 12.35 6.69
N HIS A 24 9.36 12.88 6.03
CA HIS A 24 9.97 12.17 4.90
C HIS A 24 10.49 10.77 5.31
N ASN A 25 10.98 10.61 6.54
CA ASN A 25 11.41 9.30 7.05
C ASN A 25 10.25 8.32 7.28
N ALA A 26 9.00 8.76 7.21
CA ALA A 26 7.84 7.88 7.28
C ALA A 26 7.45 7.29 5.92
N GLY A 27 8.08 7.70 4.81
CA GLY A 27 7.70 7.29 3.46
C GLY A 27 6.61 8.18 2.87
N THR A 28 6.65 8.32 1.54
CA THR A 28 5.76 9.22 0.80
C THR A 28 4.65 8.42 0.15
N GLU A 29 3.40 8.73 0.51
CA GLU A 29 2.23 8.13 -0.11
C GLU A 29 2.22 8.49 -1.61
N PRO A 30 2.11 7.51 -2.51
CA PRO A 30 2.10 7.77 -3.94
C PRO A 30 0.80 8.49 -4.34
N LYS A 31 0.86 9.37 -5.33
CA LYS A 31 -0.33 10.15 -5.77
C LYS A 31 -1.48 9.27 -6.28
N ASN A 32 -1.17 8.09 -6.81
CA ASN A 32 -2.14 7.08 -7.26
C ASN A 32 -2.50 6.06 -6.16
N SER A 33 -2.26 6.37 -4.88
CA SER A 33 -2.54 5.47 -3.75
C SER A 33 -3.99 4.98 -3.71
N ILE A 34 -4.94 5.83 -4.06
CA ILE A 34 -6.38 5.52 -4.12
C ILE A 34 -6.66 4.46 -5.19
N GLU A 35 -6.09 4.61 -6.38
CA GLU A 35 -6.26 3.68 -7.50
C GLU A 35 -5.59 2.34 -7.21
N LEU A 36 -4.36 2.38 -6.69
CA LEU A 36 -3.63 1.21 -6.22
C LEU A 36 -4.46 0.47 -5.16
N PHE A 37 -5.03 1.19 -4.20
CA PHE A 37 -5.88 0.60 -3.18
C PHE A 37 -7.16 -0.01 -3.77
N GLY A 38 -7.79 0.67 -4.74
CA GLY A 38 -8.95 0.15 -5.47
C GLY A 38 -8.68 -1.19 -6.16
N ASN A 39 -7.47 -1.35 -6.72
CA ASN A 39 -7.02 -2.58 -7.39
C ASN A 39 -6.27 -3.55 -6.46
N SER A 40 -6.20 -3.25 -5.16
CA SER A 40 -5.46 -4.07 -4.19
C SER A 40 -6.14 -5.39 -3.89
N VAL A 41 -5.35 -6.38 -3.48
CA VAL A 41 -5.82 -7.70 -3.04
C VAL A 41 -5.71 -7.82 -1.52
N ALA A 42 -6.70 -8.46 -0.90
CA ALA A 42 -6.68 -8.75 0.53
C ALA A 42 -5.85 -10.00 0.85
N SER A 43 -5.07 -9.90 1.92
CA SER A 43 -4.41 -11.02 2.58
C SER A 43 -4.39 -10.79 4.09
N GLY A 44 -5.21 -11.57 4.80
CA GLY A 44 -5.45 -11.39 6.23
C GLY A 44 -6.03 -10.01 6.56
N LYS A 45 -5.37 -9.28 7.46
CA LYS A 45 -5.74 -7.92 7.91
C LYS A 45 -5.09 -6.79 7.09
N LYS A 46 -4.42 -7.13 5.99
CA LYS A 46 -3.69 -6.18 5.15
C LYS A 46 -4.13 -6.30 3.70
N ARG A 47 -3.87 -5.25 2.93
CA ARG A 47 -4.09 -5.25 1.48
C ARG A 47 -2.83 -4.85 0.76
N TYR A 48 -2.68 -5.36 -0.46
CA TYR A 48 -1.47 -5.18 -1.25
C TYR A 48 -1.82 -4.86 -2.69
N ALA A 49 -1.10 -3.93 -3.31
CA ALA A 49 -1.27 -3.56 -4.70
C ALA A 49 0.07 -3.55 -5.44
N LEU A 50 0.04 -3.83 -6.74
CA LEU A 50 1.20 -3.73 -7.61
C LEU A 50 1.13 -2.42 -8.40
N ASP A 51 2.20 -1.64 -8.39
CA ASP A 51 2.33 -0.46 -9.25
C ASP A 51 2.87 -0.83 -10.65
N SER A 52 2.86 0.14 -11.57
CA SER A 52 3.37 -0.03 -12.93
C SER A 52 4.88 -0.27 -13.00
N ASN A 53 5.62 0.09 -11.94
CA ASN A 53 7.07 -0.09 -11.84
C ASN A 53 7.43 -1.47 -11.26
N GLY A 54 6.43 -2.28 -10.89
CA GLY A 54 6.62 -3.58 -10.27
C GLY A 54 6.83 -3.53 -8.76
N ASN A 55 6.57 -2.40 -8.09
CA ASN A 55 6.63 -2.29 -6.63
C ASN A 55 5.31 -2.72 -6.00
N VAL A 56 5.42 -3.38 -4.84
CA VAL A 56 4.26 -3.76 -4.04
C VAL A 56 4.02 -2.72 -2.97
N HIS A 57 2.82 -2.14 -2.94
CA HIS A 57 2.33 -1.25 -1.89
C HIS A 57 1.54 -2.02 -0.86
N GLN A 58 1.74 -1.74 0.43
CA GLN A 58 0.98 -2.28 1.54
C GLN A 58 0.02 -1.23 2.10
N PHE A 59 -1.18 -1.70 2.41
CA PHE A 59 -2.24 -0.93 3.04
C PHE A 59 -2.71 -1.65 4.30
N THR A 60 -2.99 -0.87 5.34
CA THR A 60 -3.47 -1.35 6.63
C THR A 60 -4.79 -0.66 6.96
N ASN A 61 -5.67 -1.35 7.68
CA ASN A 61 -6.89 -0.76 8.19
C ASN A 61 -6.73 -0.32 9.65
N THR A 62 -7.42 0.75 10.02
CA THR A 62 -7.64 1.13 11.41
C THR A 62 -8.88 0.44 11.95
N ASN A 63 -9.07 0.49 13.28
CA ASN A 63 -10.26 -0.07 13.93
C ASN A 63 -11.57 0.58 13.44
N ASP A 64 -11.49 1.82 12.94
CA ASP A 64 -12.62 2.56 12.37
C ASP A 64 -12.99 2.11 10.94
N GLY A 65 -12.36 1.05 10.43
CA GLY A 65 -12.62 0.50 9.09
C GLY A 65 -12.01 1.31 7.94
N THR A 66 -11.21 2.33 8.26
CA THR A 66 -10.54 3.17 7.26
C THR A 66 -9.19 2.58 6.88
N TRP A 67 -8.88 2.59 5.59
CA TRP A 67 -7.61 2.09 5.06
C TRP A 67 -6.63 3.22 4.79
N HIS A 68 -5.36 2.93 5.07
CA HIS A 68 -4.24 3.84 4.91
C HIS A 68 -3.09 3.15 4.19
N TRP A 69 -2.31 3.91 3.43
CA TRP A 69 -1.04 3.41 2.91
C TRP A 69 -0.01 3.32 4.04
N SER A 70 0.72 2.21 4.11
CA SER A 70 1.68 1.92 5.17
C SER A 70 3.12 1.78 4.68
N GLY A 71 3.33 1.53 3.39
CA GLY A 71 4.67 1.37 2.83
C GLY A 71 4.68 0.69 1.46
N SER A 72 5.85 0.62 0.84
CA SER A 72 6.03 -0.09 -0.42
C SER A 72 7.43 -0.66 -0.59
N THR A 73 7.60 -1.62 -1.50
CA THR A 73 8.92 -2.17 -1.82
C THR A 73 9.81 -1.21 -2.62
N GLY A 74 9.23 -0.12 -3.13
CA GLY A 74 9.94 0.93 -3.88
C GLY A 74 10.25 2.18 -3.05
N ASP A 75 9.70 2.29 -1.84
CA ASP A 75 9.93 3.41 -0.93
C ASP A 75 11.11 3.09 0.00
N LYS A 76 12.05 4.03 0.14
CA LYS A 76 13.25 3.84 0.98
C LYS A 76 12.98 4.08 2.46
N SER A 77 11.98 4.88 2.79
CA SER A 77 11.65 5.32 4.14
C SER A 77 10.54 4.48 4.77
N ALA A 78 9.55 4.06 3.98
CA ALA A 78 8.56 3.04 4.32
C ALA A 78 8.79 1.76 3.52
N ALA A 79 10.01 1.23 3.62
CA ALA A 79 10.43 0.03 2.91
C ALA A 79 9.62 -1.19 3.39
N LEU A 80 8.90 -1.80 2.45
CA LEU A 80 8.28 -3.10 2.63
C LEU A 80 9.27 -4.18 2.14
N SER A 81 9.59 -5.17 2.97
CA SER A 81 10.44 -6.26 2.51
C SER A 81 9.65 -7.20 1.61
N LYS A 82 10.29 -7.74 0.56
CA LYS A 82 9.65 -8.74 -0.33
C LYS A 82 9.27 -10.04 0.40
N SER A 83 9.93 -10.31 1.52
CA SER A 83 9.62 -11.39 2.46
C SER A 83 8.33 -11.13 3.26
N ASP A 84 7.98 -9.86 3.51
CA ASP A 84 6.77 -9.46 4.25
C ASP A 84 5.51 -9.52 3.36
N VAL A 85 5.69 -9.70 2.06
CA VAL A 85 4.59 -9.90 1.11
C VAL A 85 4.19 -11.37 1.14
N PRO A 86 2.94 -11.70 1.53
CA PRO A 86 2.46 -13.07 1.59
C PRO A 86 2.51 -13.76 0.23
N SER A 87 2.75 -15.07 0.21
CA SER A 87 2.84 -15.84 -1.03
C SER A 87 1.52 -15.87 -1.83
N ASP A 88 0.37 -15.78 -1.16
CA ASP A 88 -0.93 -15.67 -1.81
C ASP A 88 -1.09 -14.33 -2.56
N VAL A 89 -0.60 -13.23 -1.97
CA VAL A 89 -0.54 -11.92 -2.62
C VAL A 89 0.36 -11.97 -3.84
N LYS A 90 1.55 -12.57 -3.72
CA LYS A 90 2.48 -12.71 -4.87
C LYS A 90 1.81 -13.43 -6.04
N LYS A 91 1.04 -14.49 -5.76
CA LYS A 91 0.26 -15.22 -6.77
C LYS A 91 -0.87 -14.39 -7.35
N LYS A 92 -1.69 -13.74 -6.51
CA LYS A 92 -2.83 -12.92 -6.95
C LYS A 92 -2.41 -11.71 -7.79
N LEU A 93 -1.28 -11.09 -7.45
CA LEU A 93 -0.69 -9.97 -8.19
C LEU A 93 0.14 -10.42 -9.41
N GLY A 94 0.26 -11.73 -9.67
CA GLY A 94 1.01 -12.25 -10.80
C GLY A 94 2.51 -11.94 -10.77
N LEU A 95 3.11 -11.80 -9.58
CA LEU A 95 4.52 -11.42 -9.46
C LEU A 95 5.43 -12.54 -10.02
N PRO A 96 6.40 -12.20 -10.89
CA PRO A 96 7.25 -13.18 -11.55
C PRO A 96 8.12 -13.94 -10.54
N GLY A 97 8.60 -15.13 -10.91
CA GLY A 97 9.36 -16.04 -10.04
C GLY A 97 10.61 -15.44 -9.36
N LYS A 98 11.12 -14.30 -9.85
CA LYS A 98 12.18 -13.48 -9.20
C LYS A 98 11.71 -12.71 -7.95
N TRP A 99 10.44 -12.85 -7.56
CA TRP A 99 9.90 -12.35 -6.29
C TRP A 99 9.90 -13.42 -5.17
N ARG A 100 10.45 -14.61 -5.44
CA ARG A 100 10.68 -15.69 -4.46
C ARG A 100 11.88 -15.39 -3.59
#